data_AF-A0AAW4QGB8-F1
#
_entry.id   AF-A0AAW4QGB8-F1
#
_cell.length_a   1.000
_cell.length_b   1.000
_cell.length_c   1.000
_cell.angle_alpha   90.00
_cell.angle_beta   90.00
_cell.angle_gamma   90.00
#
_symmetry.space_group_name_H-M   'P 1'
#
loop_
_entity.id
_entity.type
_entity.pdbx_description
1 polymer ?
#
loop_
_entity_poly.entity_id
_entity_poly.type
_entity_poly.pdbx_seq_one_letter_code
_entity_poly.pdbx_strand_id
1 'polypeptide(L)'
;MNKKKTFYSYFISSVILFIFQLVYHHFSHGVTSQALKWVWVIPMVGGAFLFIFEKILNTFRNRLAFNLFNTGLASYIVGMILKVILEIAGVSSAFIGIYSMIGTIILGISLFIYISSLLIQGL
;
A
#
# COMPACT_ATOMS: atom_id res chain seq x y z
N MET A 1 12.05 -3.37 14.51
CA MET A 1 11.07 -4.32 13.92
C MET A 1 11.78 -5.43 13.15
N ASN A 2 11.18 -6.60 12.97
CA ASN A 2 11.82 -7.72 12.27
C ASN A 2 11.74 -7.57 10.73
N LYS A 3 12.88 -7.22 10.11
CA LYS A 3 12.99 -6.96 8.67
C LYS A 3 12.60 -8.18 7.81
N LYS A 4 13.00 -9.40 8.20
CA LYS A 4 12.66 -10.62 7.45
C LYS A 4 11.15 -10.83 7.42
N LYS A 5 10.49 -10.70 8.58
CA LYS A 5 9.03 -10.80 8.67
C LYS A 5 8.34 -9.74 7.81
N THR A 6 8.84 -8.50 7.85
CA THR A 6 8.31 -7.42 7.01
C THR A 6 8.46 -7.72 5.52
N PHE A 7 9.65 -8.18 5.08
CA PHE A 7 9.89 -8.58 3.69
C PHE A 7 8.87 -9.62 3.22
N TYR A 8 8.73 -10.72 3.97
CA TYR A 8 7.77 -11.77 3.61
C TYR A 8 6.33 -11.28 3.63
N SER A 9 5.96 -10.42 4.58
CA SER A 9 4.60 -9.84 4.63
C SER A 9 4.27 -9.07 3.35
N TYR A 10 5.16 -8.20 2.90
CA TYR A 10 4.95 -7.42 1.67
C TYR A 10 4.98 -8.29 0.42
N PHE A 11 5.91 -9.22 0.34
CA PHE A 11 6.02 -10.16 -0.78
C PHE A 11 4.77 -11.03 -0.92
N ILE A 12 4.36 -11.70 0.16
CA ILE A 12 3.16 -12.56 0.18
C ILE A 12 1.90 -11.75 -0.14
N SER A 13 1.76 -10.53 0.42
CA SER A 13 0.61 -9.67 0.11
C SER A 13 0.55 -9.31 -1.37
N SER A 14 1.71 -9.02 -1.98
CA SER A 14 1.81 -8.75 -3.42
C SER A 14 1.42 -9.97 -4.25
N VAL A 15 1.94 -11.16 -3.91
CA VAL A 15 1.59 -12.42 -4.60
C VAL A 15 0.10 -12.73 -4.50
N ILE A 16 -0.50 -12.58 -3.31
CA ILE A 16 -1.95 -12.80 -3.12
C ILE A 16 -2.77 -11.85 -4.01
N LEU A 17 -2.40 -10.57 -4.06
CA LEU A 17 -3.08 -9.58 -4.91
C LEU A 17 -2.87 -9.84 -6.40
N PHE A 18 -1.72 -10.40 -6.78
CA PHE A 18 -1.47 -10.81 -8.16
C PHE A 18 -2.34 -12.03 -8.53
N ILE A 19 -2.48 -13.01 -7.64
CA ILE A 19 -3.41 -14.13 -7.84
C ILE A 19 -4.85 -13.62 -7.92
N PHE A 20 -5.25 -12.70 -7.04
CA PHE A 20 -6.54 -12.02 -7.10
C PHE A 20 -6.78 -11.37 -8.47
N GLN A 21 -5.77 -10.68 -9.02
CA GLN A 21 -5.85 -10.10 -10.36
C GLN A 21 -6.15 -11.16 -11.43
N LEU A 22 -5.44 -12.29 -11.42
CA LEU A 22 -5.62 -13.36 -12.40
C LEU A 22 -7.03 -13.96 -12.33
N VAL A 23 -7.50 -14.25 -11.11
CA VAL A 23 -8.83 -14.80 -10.86
C VAL A 23 -9.90 -13.82 -11.34
N TYR A 24 -9.85 -12.55 -10.91
CA TYR A 24 -10.85 -11.56 -11.31
C TYR A 24 -10.83 -11.28 -12.81
N HIS A 25 -9.66 -11.25 -13.46
CA HIS A 25 -9.57 -11.09 -14.91
C HIS A 25 -10.21 -12.25 -15.66
N HIS A 26 -10.06 -13.49 -15.17
CA HIS A 26 -10.73 -14.64 -15.77
C HIS A 26 -12.26 -14.55 -15.65
N PHE A 27 -12.75 -14.11 -14.49
CA PHE A 27 -14.19 -14.01 -14.21
C PHE A 27 -14.83 -12.68 -14.59
N SER A 28 -14.12 -11.72 -15.17
CA SER A 28 -14.68 -10.41 -15.49
C SER A 28 -15.42 -10.34 -16.83
N HIS A 29 -15.50 -11.45 -17.58
CA HIS A 29 -16.27 -11.56 -18.83
C HIS A 29 -15.90 -10.47 -19.86
N GLY A 30 -14.62 -10.08 -19.90
CA GLY A 30 -14.09 -9.05 -20.80
C GLY A 30 -14.11 -7.62 -20.23
N VAL A 31 -14.72 -7.39 -19.06
CA VAL A 31 -14.67 -6.10 -18.39
C VAL A 31 -13.32 -5.96 -17.68
N THR A 32 -12.60 -4.87 -17.92
CA THR A 32 -11.29 -4.65 -17.29
C THR A 32 -11.26 -3.40 -16.43
N SER A 33 -10.57 -3.47 -15.31
CA SER A 33 -10.31 -2.34 -14.41
C SER A 33 -8.82 -1.99 -14.45
N GLN A 34 -8.50 -0.70 -14.46
CA GLN A 34 -7.10 -0.28 -14.31
C GLN A 34 -6.58 -0.61 -12.91
N ALA A 35 -7.44 -0.52 -11.89
CA ALA A 35 -7.05 -0.86 -10.52
C ALA A 35 -6.67 -2.34 -10.39
N LEU A 36 -7.34 -3.22 -11.13
CA LEU A 36 -7.09 -4.66 -11.14
C LEU A 36 -5.67 -4.99 -11.61
N LYS A 37 -5.15 -4.25 -12.60
CA LYS A 37 -3.82 -4.50 -13.17
C LYS A 37 -2.67 -4.11 -12.24
N TRP A 38 -2.89 -3.17 -11.32
CA TRP A 38 -1.82 -2.50 -10.57
C TRP A 38 -1.86 -2.73 -9.06
N VAL A 39 -2.95 -3.26 -8.50
CA VAL A 39 -3.12 -3.37 -7.04
C VAL A 39 -2.01 -4.19 -6.37
N TRP A 40 -1.50 -5.23 -7.01
CA TRP A 40 -0.41 -6.07 -6.49
C TRP A 40 0.94 -5.35 -6.39
N VAL A 41 1.14 -4.30 -7.19
CA VAL A 41 2.38 -3.50 -7.20
C VAL A 41 2.49 -2.63 -5.95
N ILE A 42 1.37 -2.23 -5.35
CA ILE A 42 1.32 -1.33 -4.19
C ILE A 42 2.12 -1.89 -2.98
N PRO A 43 1.86 -3.11 -2.48
CA PRO A 43 2.70 -3.66 -1.41
C PRO A 43 4.15 -3.90 -1.86
N MET A 44 4.40 -4.21 -3.13
CA MET A 44 5.76 -4.43 -3.62
C MET A 44 6.59 -3.14 -3.56
N VAL A 45 6.04 -2.03 -4.07
CA VAL A 45 6.67 -0.70 -4.04
C VAL A 45 6.75 -0.16 -2.62
N GLY A 46 5.70 -0.33 -1.82
CA GLY A 46 5.68 0.07 -0.42
C GLY A 46 6.74 -0.65 0.41
N GLY A 47 6.86 -1.97 0.23
CA GLY A 47 7.93 -2.76 0.85
C GLY A 47 9.30 -2.28 0.38
N ALA A 48 9.52 -2.16 -0.93
CA ALA A 48 10.78 -1.70 -1.50
C ALA A 48 11.20 -0.33 -0.96
N PHE A 49 10.26 0.62 -0.84
CA PHE A 49 10.50 1.93 -0.22
C PHE A 49 11.11 1.79 1.18
N LEU A 50 10.52 0.97 2.06
CA LEU A 50 11.02 0.80 3.42
C LEU A 50 12.46 0.29 3.46
N PHE A 51 12.83 -0.64 2.58
CA PHE A 51 14.17 -1.21 2.52
C PHE A 51 15.19 -0.26 1.87
N ILE A 52 14.82 0.42 0.78
CA ILE A 52 15.69 1.38 0.08
C ILE A 52 16.03 2.55 0.99
N PHE A 53 15.03 3.11 1.68
CA PHE A 53 15.22 4.28 2.54
C PHE A 53 15.63 3.93 3.97
N GLU A 54 15.87 2.65 4.29
CA GLU A 54 16.26 2.24 5.63
C GLU A 54 17.51 2.99 6.12
N LYS A 55 18.55 3.07 5.30
CA LYS A 55 19.82 3.71 5.68
C LYS A 55 19.71 5.21 5.93
N ILE A 56 18.71 5.85 5.32
CA ILE A 56 18.53 7.31 5.36
C ILE A 56 17.53 7.69 6.45
N LEU A 57 16.37 7.03 6.48
CA LEU A 57 15.24 7.40 7.33
C LEU A 57 15.10 6.52 8.58
N ASN A 58 15.97 5.51 8.77
CA ASN A 58 15.86 4.53 9.84
C ASN A 58 14.44 3.92 9.93
N THR A 59 13.89 3.54 8.77
CA THR A 59 12.48 3.18 8.57
C THR A 59 11.96 2.10 9.53
N PHE A 60 12.84 1.23 10.04
CA PHE A 60 12.51 0.13 10.96
C PHE A 60 12.69 0.44 12.45
N ARG A 61 13.21 1.62 12.79
CA ARG A 61 13.45 2.08 14.17
C ARG A 61 12.23 2.78 14.76
N ASN A 62 11.55 3.62 13.96
CA ASN A 62 10.36 4.34 14.39
C ASN A 62 9.09 3.51 14.17
N ARG A 63 8.59 2.89 15.25
CA ARG A 63 7.42 2.00 15.21
C ARG A 63 6.14 2.73 14.79
N LEU A 64 5.95 3.97 15.22
CA LEU A 64 4.74 4.75 14.93
C LEU A 64 4.70 5.13 13.44
N ALA A 65 5.80 5.65 12.91
CA ALA A 65 5.92 5.98 11.48
C ALA A 65 5.71 4.73 10.61
N PHE A 66 6.29 3.59 10.98
CA PHE A 66 6.09 2.33 10.25
C PHE A 66 4.65 1.83 10.27
N ASN A 67 3.99 1.89 11.41
CA ASN A 67 2.60 1.45 11.50
C ASN A 67 1.70 2.35 10.65
N LEU A 68 1.89 3.68 10.70
CA LEU A 68 1.18 4.61 9.83
C LEU A 68 1.47 4.33 8.35
N PHE A 69 2.72 4.04 7.99
CA PHE A 69 3.09 3.68 6.63
C PHE A 69 2.27 2.47 6.12
N ASN A 70 2.23 1.40 6.91
CA ASN A 70 1.46 0.19 6.58
C ASN A 70 -0.04 0.50 6.49
N THR A 71 -0.59 1.29 7.42
CA THR A 71 -2.01 1.67 7.41
C THR A 71 -2.36 2.50 6.17
N GLY A 72 -1.51 3.44 5.78
CA GLY A 72 -1.68 4.25 4.57
C GLY A 72 -1.70 3.39 3.31
N LEU A 73 -0.75 2.45 3.18
CA LEU A 73 -0.74 1.48 2.08
C LEU A 73 -1.96 0.56 2.09
N ALA A 74 -2.37 0.07 3.27
CA ALA A 74 -3.55 -0.77 3.40
C ALA A 74 -4.82 -0.03 2.93
N SER A 75 -4.95 1.26 3.27
CA SER A 75 -6.07 2.10 2.80
C SER A 75 -6.12 2.19 1.27
N TYR A 76 -4.96 2.38 0.62
CA TYR A 76 -4.84 2.36 -0.84
C TYR A 76 -5.23 1.01 -1.46
N ILE A 77 -4.73 -0.09 -0.89
CA ILE A 77 -5.04 -1.44 -1.38
C ILE A 77 -6.55 -1.70 -1.27
N VAL A 78 -7.17 -1.38 -0.14
CA VAL A 78 -8.63 -1.54 0.06
C VAL A 78 -9.40 -0.69 -0.94
N GLY A 79 -9.04 0.59 -1.12
CA GLY A 79 -9.70 1.46 -2.09
C GLY A 79 -9.61 0.94 -3.53
N MET A 80 -8.44 0.41 -3.92
CA MET A 80 -8.23 -0.19 -5.23
C MET A 80 -9.03 -1.48 -5.42
N ILE A 81 -9.10 -2.35 -4.41
CA ILE A 81 -9.93 -3.57 -4.46
C ILE A 81 -11.41 -3.20 -4.60
N LEU A 82 -11.91 -2.24 -3.81
CA LEU A 82 -13.30 -1.78 -3.93
C LEU A 82 -13.59 -1.19 -5.30
N LYS A 83 -12.64 -0.41 -5.85
CA LYS A 83 -12.73 0.13 -7.21
C LYS A 83 -12.82 -0.99 -8.26
N VAL A 84 -12.00 -2.03 -8.14
CA VAL A 84 -12.05 -3.22 -9.02
C VAL A 84 -13.44 -3.85 -8.99
N ILE A 85 -13.96 -4.12 -7.80
CA ILE A 85 -15.26 -4.79 -7.62
C ILE A 85 -16.37 -3.96 -8.26
N LEU A 86 -16.39 -2.65 -8.02
CA LEU A 86 -17.43 -1.76 -8.54
C LEU A 86 -17.36 -1.60 -10.06
N GLU A 87 -16.16 -1.40 -10.62
CA GLU A 87 -15.98 -1.26 -12.07
C GLU A 87 -16.41 -2.53 -12.82
N ILE A 88 -16.08 -3.71 -12.28
CA ILE A 88 -16.50 -5.00 -12.89
C ILE A 88 -18.00 -5.24 -12.71
N ALA A 89 -18.58 -4.79 -11.61
CA ALA A 89 -20.04 -4.83 -11.40
C ALA A 89 -20.82 -3.80 -12.23
N GLY A 90 -20.15 -2.89 -12.94
CA GLY A 90 -20.80 -1.83 -13.72
C GLY A 90 -21.37 -0.69 -12.87
N VAL A 91 -20.91 -0.54 -11.63
CA VAL A 91 -21.39 0.49 -10.68
C VAL A 91 -20.24 1.44 -10.32
N SER A 92 -20.56 2.66 -9.88
CA SER A 92 -19.57 3.63 -9.40
C SER A 92 -19.95 4.17 -8.02
N SER A 93 -18.95 4.66 -7.27
CA SER A 93 -19.18 5.25 -5.95
C SER A 93 -18.22 6.42 -5.72
N ALA A 94 -18.76 7.56 -5.33
CA ALA A 94 -17.98 8.74 -4.97
C ALA A 94 -17.04 8.48 -3.76
N PHE A 95 -17.39 7.50 -2.92
CA PHE A 95 -16.62 7.17 -1.71
C PHE A 95 -15.30 6.44 -2.01
N ILE A 96 -15.08 5.93 -3.24
CA ILE A 96 -13.82 5.28 -3.62
C ILE A 96 -12.63 6.24 -3.47
N GLY A 97 -12.80 7.51 -3.86
CA GLY A 97 -11.74 8.52 -3.79
C GLY A 97 -11.29 8.83 -2.36
N ILE A 98 -12.16 8.60 -1.36
CA ILE A 98 -11.86 8.84 0.05
C ILE A 98 -10.75 7.91 0.54
N TYR A 99 -10.70 6.66 0.07
CA TYR A 99 -9.64 5.71 0.45
C TYR A 99 -8.26 6.18 0.00
N SER A 100 -8.12 6.64 -1.25
CA SER A 100 -6.86 7.22 -1.73
C SER A 100 -6.50 8.51 -0.99
N MET A 101 -7.49 9.35 -0.66
CA MET A 101 -7.26 10.59 0.07
C MET A 101 -6.73 10.31 1.48
N ILE A 102 -7.41 9.45 2.24
CA ILE A 102 -7.00 9.05 3.59
C ILE A 102 -5.64 8.35 3.57
N GLY A 103 -5.43 7.43 2.62
CA GLY A 103 -4.14 6.76 2.44
C GLY A 103 -3.00 7.75 2.22
N THR A 104 -3.20 8.77 1.38
CA THR A 104 -2.18 9.82 1.12
C THR A 104 -1.87 10.61 2.38
N ILE A 105 -2.90 11.05 3.12
CA ILE A 105 -2.73 11.82 4.34
C ILE A 105 -1.92 11.01 5.37
N ILE A 106 -2.29 9.74 5.57
CA ILE A 106 -1.60 8.86 6.53
C ILE A 106 -0.15 8.60 6.11
N LEU A 107 0.12 8.37 4.82
CA LEU A 107 1.48 8.22 4.29
C LEU A 107 2.30 9.49 4.46
N GLY A 108 1.71 10.66 4.24
CA GLY A 108 2.34 11.96 4.46
C GLY A 108 2.73 12.16 5.92
N ILE A 109 1.85 11.84 6.86
CA ILE A 109 2.13 11.89 8.30
C ILE A 109 3.25 10.90 8.66
N SER A 110 3.18 9.66 8.15
CA SER A 110 4.24 8.67 8.35
C SER A 110 5.61 9.18 7.90
N LEU A 111 5.69 9.76 6.70
CA LEU A 111 6.92 10.30 6.13
C LEU A 111 7.44 11.49 6.94
N PHE A 112 6.55 12.39 7.35
CA PHE A 112 6.91 13.52 8.21
C PHE A 112 7.54 13.05 9.53
N ILE A 113 7.01 11.99 10.13
CA ILE A 113 7.52 11.43 11.39
C ILE A 113 8.86 10.73 11.17
N TYR A 114 9.06 10.04 10.03
CA TYR A 114 10.37 9.49 9.68
C TYR A 114 11.44 10.59 9.59
N ILE A 115 11.16 11.67 8.86
CA ILE A 115 12.07 12.81 8.70
C ILE A 115 12.34 13.50 10.05
N SER A 116 11.29 13.76 10.83
CA SER A 116 11.44 14.38 12.16
C SER A 116 12.30 13.50 13.09
N SER A 117 12.12 12.18 13.05
CA SER A 117 12.91 11.26 13.86
C SER A 117 14.38 11.17 13.43
N LEU A 118 14.68 11.44 12.16
CA LEU A 118 16.06 11.54 11.66
C LEU A 118 16.74 12.78 12.24
N LEU A 119 16.06 13.94 12.22
CA LEU A 119 16.60 15.19 12.75
C LEU A 119 16.90 15.10 14.25
N ILE A 120 16.02 14.48 15.03
CA ILE A 120 16.18 14.34 16.49
C ILE A 120 17.35 13.39 16.84
N GLN A 121 17.63 12.39 16.01
CA GLN A 121 18.73 11.43 16.25
C GLN A 121 20.09 11.90 15.74
N GLY A 122 20.12 12.95 14.91
CA GLY A 122 21.35 13.57 14.40
C GLY A 122 21.87 14.73 15.26
N LEU A 123 21.09 15.13 16.29
CA LEU A 123 21.48 15.98 17.41
C LEU A 123 21.95 15.10 18.58
#